data_AF-A0A094H4X9-F1
#
_entry.id   AF-A0A094H4X9-F1
#
_cell.length_a   1.000
_cell.length_b   1.000
_cell.length_c   1.000
_cell.angle_alpha   90.00
_cell.angle_beta   90.00
_cell.angle_gamma   90.00
#
_symmetry.space_group_name_H-M   'P 1'
#
loop_
_entity.id
_entity.type
_entity.pdbx_description
1 polymer ?
#
loop_
_entity_poly.entity_id
_entity_poly.type
_entity_poly.pdbx_seq_one_letter_code
_entity_poly.pdbx_strand_id
1 'polypeptide(L)'
;MTKLRNPISILRELDAHQWTMFLVGFISWVWDAFDFFTVSLTITDISKEFGVTKADVSWGITITLMLRSVGALIFGVISDRYGRKWPMLINLSLFVVLELATGFCNTLPQFLGVRAIYGIAMGGLVGPAAATALEDLPYDARGVLSGVFLAGYAIGYLLAAVFTLALVPTTPDGWRSLFWFGAGPPILIIAFRWWAPETNAFQVMKAEREAKHNTGSNGGESKYAALRTYAKEAKVGLADNWFLIIYMVILMSGLNATTHGSQDFYPTFLTSQLSMNHDDVTIITVVGQLGAAIGASVLGYVSTFAGRRLTMISAAVMGGAILPAYVLPHTKNHLAASAFFEQFFVLGIWGPVAIHLMELSPPALRSLLVGLTYQLGNLVSAASATIQAVIGERYPLPPSATEAKRFDYAKVIGIFMGAVWAYDAFVLFIGPEMSQAEREEEAEASLEFERLRRGGMSLAEVGALRGNGKLEEEMAEKERVEDERVENAAVEAGEAREVGTAPV
;
A
#
# COMPACT_ATOMS: atom_id res chain seq x y z
N MET A 1 3.56 -11.87 24.17
CA MET A 1 4.63 -11.71 23.15
C MET A 1 4.40 -12.76 22.08
N THR A 2 3.94 -12.36 20.89
CA THR A 2 3.85 -13.25 19.72
C THR A 2 5.21 -13.91 19.47
N LYS A 3 5.24 -15.25 19.39
CA LYS A 3 6.49 -16.01 19.24
C LYS A 3 7.18 -15.60 17.95
N LEU A 4 8.48 -15.31 18.03
CA LEU A 4 9.31 -14.99 16.86
C LEU A 4 9.37 -16.23 15.94
N ARG A 5 8.56 -16.23 14.87
CA ARG A 5 8.54 -17.29 13.86
C ARG A 5 9.39 -16.89 12.67
N ASN A 6 10.12 -17.86 12.11
CA ASN A 6 10.98 -17.61 10.96
C ASN A 6 10.14 -17.15 9.76
N PRO A 7 10.47 -16.03 9.10
CA PRO A 7 9.69 -15.51 7.98
C PRO A 7 9.59 -16.52 6.83
N ILE A 8 10.62 -17.35 6.61
CA ILE A 8 10.62 -18.35 5.54
C ILE A 8 9.64 -19.49 5.84
N SER A 9 9.47 -19.89 7.11
CA SER A 9 8.47 -20.91 7.46
C SER A 9 7.05 -20.37 7.31
N ILE A 10 6.82 -19.11 7.71
CA ILE A 10 5.52 -18.44 7.55
C ILE A 10 5.12 -18.39 6.07
N LEU A 11 6.06 -18.01 5.20
CA LEU A 11 5.81 -17.92 3.75
C LEU A 11 5.58 -19.28 3.08
N ARG A 12 6.09 -20.37 3.66
CA ARG A 12 5.86 -21.76 3.18
C ARG A 12 4.50 -22.32 3.56
N GLU A 13 3.83 -21.75 4.56
CA GLU A 13 2.50 -22.18 5.00
C GLU A 13 1.36 -21.64 4.12
N LEU A 14 1.69 -20.72 3.20
CA LEU A 14 0.75 -20.09 2.29
C LEU A 14 0.35 -21.02 1.14
N ASP A 15 -0.95 -21.11 0.88
CA ASP A 15 -1.48 -21.85 -0.24
C ASP A 15 -1.23 -21.14 -1.59
N ALA A 16 -1.28 -21.90 -2.68
CA ALA A 16 -1.15 -21.36 -4.03
C ALA A 16 -2.17 -20.23 -4.33
N HIS A 17 -3.38 -20.33 -3.77
CA HIS A 17 -4.40 -19.30 -3.90
C HIS A 17 -4.01 -17.99 -3.19
N GLN A 18 -3.48 -18.07 -1.97
CA GLN A 18 -3.04 -16.91 -1.19
C GLN A 18 -1.87 -16.20 -1.89
N TRP A 19 -0.90 -16.97 -2.40
CA TRP A 19 0.19 -16.44 -3.22
C TRP A 19 -0.30 -15.78 -4.50
N THR A 20 -1.28 -16.39 -5.16
CA THR A 20 -1.87 -15.83 -6.39
C THR A 20 -2.52 -14.48 -6.12
N MET A 21 -3.34 -14.36 -5.06
CA MET A 21 -3.98 -13.09 -4.70
C MET A 21 -2.96 -12.02 -4.30
N PHE A 22 -1.94 -12.41 -3.53
CA PHE A 22 -0.84 -11.52 -3.17
C PHE A 22 -0.11 -10.98 -4.40
N LEU A 23 0.32 -11.86 -5.31
CA LEU A 23 1.05 -11.47 -6.51
C LEU A 23 0.23 -10.57 -7.42
N VAL A 24 -1.07 -10.82 -7.56
CA VAL A 24 -1.93 -9.98 -8.39
C VAL A 24 -2.08 -8.57 -7.81
N GLY A 25 -2.34 -8.45 -6.51
CA GLY A 25 -2.40 -7.15 -5.85
C GLY A 25 -1.04 -6.43 -5.90
N PHE A 26 0.06 -7.16 -5.64
CA PHE A 26 1.41 -6.63 -5.67
C PHE A 26 1.83 -6.12 -7.05
N ILE A 27 1.65 -6.92 -8.10
CA ILE A 27 2.00 -6.51 -9.48
C ILE A 27 1.13 -5.32 -9.92
N SER A 28 -0.15 -5.30 -9.52
CA SER A 28 -1.03 -4.15 -9.79
C SER A 28 -0.50 -2.87 -9.15
N TRP A 29 0.00 -2.95 -7.90
CA TRP A 29 0.58 -1.82 -7.20
C TRP A 29 1.93 -1.39 -7.76
N VAL A 30 2.79 -2.34 -8.12
CA VAL A 30 4.06 -2.06 -8.82
C VAL A 30 3.81 -1.30 -10.12
N TRP A 31 2.80 -1.74 -10.87
CA TRP A 31 2.46 -1.11 -12.15
C TRP A 31 1.82 0.26 -11.99
N ASP A 32 0.95 0.44 -10.98
CA ASP A 32 0.42 1.75 -10.60
C ASP A 32 1.55 2.76 -10.31
N ALA A 33 2.56 2.33 -9.56
CA ALA A 33 3.72 3.14 -9.26
C ALA A 33 4.56 3.42 -10.52
N PHE A 34 4.73 2.43 -11.41
CA PHE A 34 5.39 2.61 -12.70
C PHE A 34 4.73 3.73 -13.51
N ASP A 35 3.42 3.63 -13.74
CA ASP A 35 2.65 4.58 -14.56
C ASP A 35 2.72 5.99 -13.95
N PHE A 36 2.62 6.11 -12.62
CA PHE A 36 2.77 7.40 -11.92
C PHE A 36 4.13 8.07 -12.16
N PHE A 37 5.22 7.31 -12.05
CA PHE A 37 6.56 7.87 -12.18
C PHE A 37 6.97 8.19 -13.61
N THR A 38 6.36 7.56 -14.61
CA THR A 38 6.65 7.84 -16.04
C THR A 38 6.53 9.33 -16.37
N VAL A 39 5.57 10.03 -15.79
CA VAL A 39 5.36 11.47 -15.98
C VAL A 39 6.53 12.27 -15.43
N SER A 40 6.93 11.98 -14.19
CA SER A 40 8.03 12.68 -13.52
C SER A 40 9.36 12.52 -14.26
N LEU A 41 9.59 11.35 -14.85
CA LEU A 41 10.81 11.04 -15.60
C LEU A 41 10.83 11.66 -16.99
N THR A 42 9.66 11.97 -17.57
CA THR A 42 9.53 12.50 -18.94
C THR A 42 9.14 13.98 -19.02
N ILE A 43 9.07 14.70 -17.89
CA ILE A 43 8.70 16.14 -17.83
C ILE A 43 9.51 16.99 -18.84
N THR A 44 10.82 16.73 -18.94
CA THR A 44 11.69 17.53 -19.80
C THR A 44 11.38 17.32 -21.28
N ASP A 45 11.01 16.10 -21.68
CA ASP A 45 10.71 15.78 -23.08
C ASP A 45 9.33 16.30 -23.48
N ILE A 46 8.33 16.12 -22.61
CA ILE A 46 6.97 16.68 -22.80
C ILE A 46 7.02 18.21 -22.91
N SER A 47 7.81 18.87 -22.04
CA SER A 47 7.98 20.33 -22.07
C SER A 47 8.57 20.83 -23.39
N LYS A 48 9.57 20.11 -23.94
CA LYS A 48 10.17 20.45 -25.24
C LYS A 48 9.19 20.26 -26.39
N GLU A 49 8.43 19.17 -26.40
CA GLU A 49 7.50 18.86 -27.49
C GLU A 49 6.31 19.82 -27.54
N PHE A 50 5.71 20.13 -26.38
CA PHE A 50 4.59 21.06 -26.32
C PHE A 50 5.01 22.53 -26.34
N GLY A 51 6.32 22.83 -26.25
CA GLY A 51 6.82 24.20 -26.22
C GLY A 51 6.39 25.00 -24.98
N VAL A 52 6.17 24.32 -23.85
CA VAL A 52 5.69 24.90 -22.59
C VAL A 52 6.75 24.78 -21.50
N THR A 53 6.57 25.48 -20.38
CA THR A 53 7.52 25.38 -19.28
C THR A 53 7.41 24.03 -18.56
N LYS A 54 8.50 23.57 -17.93
CA LYS A 54 8.47 22.36 -17.10
C LYS A 54 7.49 22.48 -15.93
N ALA A 55 7.30 23.70 -15.42
CA ALA A 55 6.32 23.98 -14.37
C ALA A 55 4.89 23.69 -14.84
N ASP A 56 4.55 24.10 -16.08
CA ASP A 56 3.23 23.83 -16.66
C ASP A 56 2.95 22.34 -16.88
N VAL A 57 3.98 21.55 -17.23
CA VAL A 57 3.87 20.10 -17.33
C VAL A 57 3.75 19.46 -15.94
N SER A 58 4.49 19.97 -14.96
CA SER A 58 4.47 19.45 -13.58
C SER A 58 3.11 19.60 -12.89
N TRP A 59 2.28 20.57 -13.32
CA TRP A 59 0.88 20.66 -12.92
C TRP A 59 0.08 19.38 -13.22
N GLY A 60 0.49 18.59 -14.21
CA GLY A 60 -0.07 17.27 -14.49
C GLY A 60 0.09 16.29 -13.33
N ILE A 61 1.22 16.32 -12.62
CA ILE A 61 1.45 15.49 -11.44
C ILE A 61 0.58 15.98 -10.29
N THR A 62 0.54 17.31 -10.07
CA THR A 62 -0.27 17.93 -9.03
C THR A 62 -1.76 17.61 -9.17
N ILE A 63 -2.33 17.79 -10.38
CA ILE A 63 -3.76 17.52 -10.61
C ILE A 63 -4.08 16.03 -10.44
N THR A 64 -3.18 15.13 -10.86
CA THR A 64 -3.30 13.69 -10.62
C THR A 64 -3.37 13.43 -9.11
N LEU A 65 -2.43 13.93 -8.32
CA LEU A 65 -2.39 13.75 -6.87
C LEU A 65 -3.66 14.29 -6.19
N MET A 66 -4.14 15.46 -6.59
CA MET A 66 -5.36 16.07 -6.02
C MET A 66 -6.59 15.18 -6.24
N LEU A 67 -6.74 14.62 -7.44
CA LEU A 67 -7.92 13.83 -7.81
C LEU A 67 -7.88 12.38 -7.33
N ARG A 68 -6.73 11.88 -6.84
CA ARG A 68 -6.65 10.57 -6.18
C ARG A 68 -7.61 10.45 -5.00
N SER A 69 -7.82 11.53 -4.24
CA SER A 69 -8.78 11.53 -3.12
C SER A 69 -10.21 11.25 -3.59
N VAL A 70 -10.59 11.81 -4.74
CA VAL A 70 -11.92 11.57 -5.34
C VAL A 70 -12.02 10.13 -5.81
N GLY A 71 -10.96 9.60 -6.42
CA GLY A 71 -10.85 8.21 -6.82
C GLY A 71 -11.02 7.22 -5.67
N ALA A 72 -10.29 7.44 -4.57
CA ALA A 72 -10.37 6.59 -3.39
C ALA A 72 -11.77 6.59 -2.76
N LEU A 73 -12.46 7.73 -2.75
CA LEU A 73 -13.85 7.79 -2.28
C LEU A 73 -14.78 6.94 -3.16
N ILE A 74 -14.71 7.11 -4.49
CA ILE A 74 -15.61 6.43 -5.43
C ILE A 74 -15.34 4.92 -5.42
N PHE A 75 -14.10 4.52 -5.68
CA PHE A 75 -13.75 3.11 -5.80
C PHE A 75 -13.64 2.39 -4.47
N GLY A 76 -13.38 3.09 -3.36
CA GLY A 76 -13.46 2.53 -2.02
C GLY A 76 -14.88 2.04 -1.70
N VAL A 77 -15.90 2.89 -1.95
CA VAL A 77 -17.31 2.50 -1.79
C VAL A 77 -17.70 1.34 -2.72
N ILE A 78 -17.24 1.36 -3.97
CA ILE A 78 -17.51 0.26 -4.91
C ILE A 78 -16.85 -1.04 -4.42
N SER A 79 -15.64 -0.98 -3.87
CA SER A 79 -14.89 -2.14 -3.36
C SER A 79 -15.54 -2.78 -2.13
N ASP A 80 -16.04 -1.96 -1.21
CA ASP A 80 -16.71 -2.46 -0.01
C ASP A 80 -18.07 -3.11 -0.31
N ARG A 81 -18.70 -2.74 -1.44
CA ARG A 81 -20.02 -3.25 -1.83
C ARG A 81 -19.96 -4.40 -2.84
N TYR A 82 -19.20 -4.25 -3.90
CA TYR A 82 -19.21 -5.17 -5.06
C TYR A 82 -18.06 -6.19 -5.02
N GLY A 83 -17.22 -6.15 -3.99
CA GLY A 83 -16.04 -6.99 -3.88
C GLY A 83 -14.81 -6.29 -4.44
N ARG A 84 -13.66 -6.94 -4.35
CA ARG A 84 -12.36 -6.36 -4.68
C ARG A 84 -12.03 -6.58 -6.16
N LYS A 85 -12.53 -7.67 -6.77
CA LYS A 85 -12.27 -8.03 -8.17
C LYS A 85 -12.73 -6.98 -9.18
N TRP A 86 -14.01 -6.62 -9.15
CA TRP A 86 -14.60 -5.74 -10.17
C TRP A 86 -14.06 -4.31 -10.15
N PRO A 87 -13.93 -3.62 -9.00
CA PRO A 87 -13.30 -2.31 -8.96
C PRO A 87 -11.87 -2.34 -9.51
N MET A 88 -11.09 -3.38 -9.18
CA MET A 88 -9.72 -3.53 -9.66
C MET A 88 -9.67 -3.70 -11.18
N LEU A 89 -10.54 -4.54 -11.75
CA LEU A 89 -10.65 -4.71 -13.22
C LEU A 89 -11.05 -3.41 -13.93
N ILE A 90 -11.99 -2.64 -13.36
CA ILE A 90 -12.41 -1.34 -13.90
C ILE A 90 -11.24 -0.36 -13.87
N ASN A 91 -10.54 -0.25 -12.73
CA ASN A 91 -9.39 0.67 -12.61
C ASN A 91 -8.25 0.32 -13.55
N LEU A 92 -7.88 -0.97 -13.64
CA LEU A 92 -6.84 -1.40 -14.59
C LEU A 92 -7.27 -1.12 -16.03
N SER A 93 -8.54 -1.31 -16.38
CA SER A 93 -9.05 -0.98 -17.72
C SER A 93 -8.98 0.52 -17.99
N LEU A 94 -9.29 1.36 -17.00
CA LEU A 94 -9.15 2.80 -17.09
C LEU A 94 -7.67 3.19 -17.27
N PHE A 95 -6.73 2.54 -16.58
CA PHE A 95 -5.30 2.77 -16.81
C PHE A 95 -4.89 2.51 -18.24
N VAL A 96 -5.26 1.36 -18.82
CA VAL A 96 -4.95 1.05 -20.22
C VAL A 96 -5.44 2.17 -21.15
N VAL A 97 -6.70 2.59 -21.00
CA VAL A 97 -7.30 3.61 -21.86
C VAL A 97 -6.65 4.97 -21.67
N LEU A 98 -6.38 5.38 -20.43
CA LEU A 98 -5.84 6.69 -20.09
C LEU A 98 -4.35 6.82 -20.40
N GLU A 99 -3.58 5.74 -20.22
CA GLU A 99 -2.17 5.66 -20.63
C GLU A 99 -2.04 5.77 -22.16
N LEU A 100 -2.85 5.00 -22.91
CA LEU A 100 -2.90 5.14 -24.36
C LEU A 100 -3.31 6.56 -24.77
N ALA A 101 -4.37 7.11 -24.15
CA ALA A 101 -4.83 8.47 -24.43
C ALA A 101 -3.75 9.53 -24.17
N THR A 102 -2.91 9.32 -23.15
CA THR A 102 -1.79 10.21 -22.84
C THR A 102 -0.77 10.22 -23.98
N GLY A 103 -0.40 9.04 -24.50
CA GLY A 103 0.52 8.95 -25.64
C GLY A 103 0.00 9.60 -26.93
N PHE A 104 -1.31 9.83 -27.05
CA PHE A 104 -1.93 10.54 -28.18
C PHE A 104 -2.22 12.03 -27.92
N CYS A 105 -1.87 12.56 -26.75
CA CYS A 105 -2.05 13.98 -26.44
C CYS A 105 -1.09 14.84 -27.26
N ASN A 106 -1.62 15.87 -27.95
CA ASN A 106 -0.83 16.79 -28.77
C ASN A 106 -0.71 18.19 -28.18
N THR A 107 -1.42 18.46 -27.07
CA THR A 107 -1.44 19.76 -26.41
C THR A 107 -1.43 19.59 -24.89
N LEU A 108 -0.86 20.57 -24.18
CA LEU A 108 -0.82 20.56 -22.72
C LEU A 108 -2.23 20.46 -22.08
N PRO A 109 -3.27 21.20 -22.51
CA PRO A 109 -4.60 21.07 -21.89
C PRO A 109 -5.21 19.67 -22.04
N GLN A 110 -4.99 19.00 -23.18
CA GLN A 110 -5.41 17.61 -23.36
C GLN A 110 -4.68 16.69 -22.39
N PHE A 111 -3.36 16.85 -22.29
CA PHE A 111 -2.52 16.10 -21.37
C PHE A 111 -2.98 16.28 -19.91
N LEU A 112 -3.21 17.52 -19.47
CA LEU A 112 -3.71 17.82 -18.12
C LEU A 112 -5.11 17.23 -17.87
N GLY A 113 -6.00 17.26 -18.87
CA GLY A 113 -7.32 16.65 -18.79
C GLY A 113 -7.27 15.13 -18.62
N VAL A 114 -6.41 14.45 -19.39
CA VAL A 114 -6.21 13.00 -19.25
C VAL A 114 -5.59 12.66 -17.89
N ARG A 115 -4.60 13.45 -17.44
CA ARG A 115 -3.96 13.28 -16.12
C ARG A 115 -4.91 13.51 -14.95
N ALA A 116 -5.89 14.40 -15.11
CA ALA A 116 -6.95 14.60 -14.13
C ALA A 116 -7.81 13.35 -13.95
N ILE A 117 -8.29 12.77 -15.07
CA ILE A 117 -9.09 11.54 -15.04
C ILE A 117 -8.25 10.35 -14.55
N TYR A 118 -6.97 10.29 -14.96
CA TYR A 118 -6.01 9.29 -14.48
C TYR A 118 -5.85 9.36 -12.95
N GLY A 119 -5.78 10.54 -12.36
CA GLY A 119 -5.77 10.71 -10.90
C GLY A 119 -6.96 10.04 -10.20
N ILE A 120 -8.16 10.16 -10.77
CA ILE A 120 -9.36 9.50 -10.24
C ILE A 120 -9.24 7.97 -10.32
N ALA A 121 -8.77 7.42 -11.44
CA ALA A 121 -8.55 5.98 -11.56
C ALA A 121 -7.47 5.49 -10.58
N MET A 122 -6.37 6.24 -10.47
CA MET A 122 -5.21 5.90 -9.63
C MET A 122 -5.54 5.90 -8.14
N GLY A 123 -6.36 6.85 -7.72
CA GLY A 123 -6.87 6.90 -6.35
C GLY A 123 -7.61 5.63 -5.93
N GLY A 124 -8.27 4.98 -6.89
CA GLY A 124 -9.15 3.86 -6.65
C GLY A 124 -8.49 2.49 -6.62
N LEU A 125 -7.22 2.35 -7.01
CA LEU A 125 -6.56 1.04 -7.11
C LEU A 125 -5.93 0.57 -5.80
N VAL A 126 -5.36 1.50 -5.01
CA VAL A 126 -4.57 1.16 -3.80
C VAL A 126 -5.36 0.33 -2.80
N GLY A 127 -6.59 0.75 -2.46
CA GLY A 127 -7.45 0.05 -1.51
C GLY A 127 -7.80 -1.38 -1.97
N PRO A 128 -8.41 -1.56 -3.15
CA PRO A 128 -8.72 -2.88 -3.70
C PRO A 128 -7.48 -3.78 -3.89
N ALA A 129 -6.34 -3.23 -4.30
CA ALA A 129 -5.10 -3.99 -4.48
C ALA A 129 -4.52 -4.46 -3.13
N ALA A 130 -4.48 -3.58 -2.13
CA ALA A 130 -4.05 -3.93 -0.77
C ALA A 130 -4.99 -4.96 -0.13
N ALA A 131 -6.31 -4.77 -0.27
CA ALA A 131 -7.31 -5.73 0.21
C ALA A 131 -7.16 -7.10 -0.48
N THR A 132 -6.99 -7.12 -1.81
CA THR A 132 -6.75 -8.36 -2.57
C THR A 132 -5.47 -9.05 -2.10
N ALA A 133 -4.40 -8.30 -1.83
CA ALA A 133 -3.12 -8.86 -1.44
C ALA A 133 -3.08 -9.37 0.01
N LEU A 134 -3.76 -8.69 0.95
CA LEU A 134 -3.52 -8.88 2.37
C LEU A 134 -4.67 -9.54 3.14
N GLU A 135 -5.92 -9.46 2.68
CA GLU A 135 -7.06 -9.98 3.45
C GLU A 135 -7.06 -11.51 3.61
N ASP A 136 -6.65 -12.24 2.58
CA ASP A 136 -6.68 -13.71 2.59
C ASP A 136 -5.44 -14.33 3.26
N LEU A 137 -4.45 -13.51 3.63
CA LEU A 137 -3.24 -14.00 4.28
C LEU A 137 -3.50 -14.29 5.77
N PRO A 138 -2.83 -15.28 6.35
CA PRO A 138 -2.82 -15.50 7.80
C PRO A 138 -2.17 -14.32 8.53
N TYR A 139 -2.59 -14.08 9.78
CA TYR A 139 -2.17 -12.96 10.61
C TYR A 139 -0.64 -12.71 10.62
N ASP A 140 0.15 -13.77 10.83
CA ASP A 140 1.62 -13.69 10.84
C ASP A 140 2.21 -13.29 9.47
N ALA A 141 1.65 -13.84 8.38
CA ALA A 141 2.11 -13.58 7.02
C ALA A 141 1.74 -12.18 6.53
N ARG A 142 0.58 -11.64 6.96
CA ARG A 142 0.14 -10.28 6.66
C ARG A 142 1.21 -9.25 6.97
N GLY A 143 1.87 -9.39 8.13
CA GLY A 143 2.98 -8.56 8.58
C GLY A 143 4.12 -8.42 7.59
N VAL A 144 4.68 -9.56 7.19
CA VAL A 144 5.80 -9.63 6.23
C VAL A 144 5.36 -9.13 4.87
N LEU A 145 4.23 -9.64 4.39
CA LEU A 145 3.77 -9.40 3.02
C LEU A 145 3.20 -8.00 2.82
N SER A 146 2.73 -7.31 3.86
CA SER A 146 2.42 -5.87 3.81
C SER A 146 3.65 -5.02 3.49
N GLY A 147 4.78 -5.32 4.13
CA GLY A 147 6.05 -4.64 3.87
C GLY A 147 6.51 -4.86 2.43
N VAL A 148 6.43 -6.11 1.95
CA VAL A 148 6.72 -6.46 0.55
C VAL A 148 5.75 -5.78 -0.41
N PHE A 149 4.46 -5.71 -0.07
CA PHE A 149 3.45 -5.04 -0.88
C PHE A 149 3.82 -3.58 -1.11
N LEU A 150 4.14 -2.84 -0.05
CA LEU A 150 4.49 -1.43 -0.17
C LEU A 150 5.85 -1.18 -0.84
N ALA A 151 6.80 -2.10 -0.70
CA ALA A 151 8.05 -2.09 -1.46
C ALA A 151 7.80 -2.10 -2.98
N GLY A 152 6.62 -2.53 -3.43
CA GLY A 152 6.19 -2.46 -4.82
C GLY A 152 6.24 -1.04 -5.40
N TYR A 153 6.08 0.00 -4.58
CA TYR A 153 6.20 1.40 -5.03
C TYR A 153 7.62 1.74 -5.49
N ALA A 154 8.63 1.36 -4.69
CA ALA A 154 10.04 1.54 -5.03
C ALA A 154 10.44 0.69 -6.25
N ILE A 155 9.92 -0.55 -6.34
CA ILE A 155 10.16 -1.42 -7.50
C ILE A 155 9.54 -0.81 -8.77
N GLY A 156 8.34 -0.24 -8.69
CA GLY A 156 7.68 0.45 -9.79
C GLY A 156 8.49 1.65 -10.29
N TYR A 157 9.03 2.47 -9.38
CA TYR A 157 9.97 3.55 -9.72
C TYR A 157 11.19 3.04 -10.48
N LEU A 158 11.83 1.98 -9.97
CA LEU A 158 13.03 1.40 -10.58
C LEU A 158 12.73 0.88 -11.99
N LEU A 159 11.59 0.19 -12.18
CA LEU A 159 11.14 -0.24 -13.51
C LEU A 159 10.90 0.98 -14.41
N ALA A 160 10.21 2.02 -13.93
CA ALA A 160 9.93 3.23 -14.72
C ALA A 160 11.23 3.91 -15.19
N ALA A 161 12.23 4.02 -14.30
CA ALA A 161 13.54 4.57 -14.64
C ALA A 161 14.26 3.75 -15.69
N VAL A 162 14.28 2.41 -15.55
CA VAL A 162 14.91 1.50 -16.51
C VAL A 162 14.24 1.58 -17.89
N PHE A 163 12.91 1.54 -17.94
CA PHE A 163 12.18 1.60 -19.20
C PHE A 163 12.21 2.99 -19.84
N THR A 164 12.27 4.07 -19.06
CA THR A 164 12.48 5.41 -19.59
C THR A 164 13.84 5.51 -20.26
N LEU A 165 14.90 5.05 -19.60
CA LEU A 165 16.26 5.03 -20.16
C LEU A 165 16.35 4.14 -21.40
N ALA A 166 15.62 3.03 -21.43
CA ALA A 166 15.63 2.09 -22.55
C ALA A 166 14.79 2.55 -23.74
N LEU A 167 13.59 3.10 -23.55
CA LEU A 167 12.60 3.33 -24.62
C LEU A 167 12.63 4.75 -25.18
N VAL A 168 12.79 5.76 -24.32
CA VAL A 168 12.71 7.18 -24.73
C VAL A 168 13.80 7.56 -25.74
N PRO A 169 15.08 7.18 -25.57
CA PRO A 169 16.12 7.55 -26.54
C PRO A 169 16.15 6.66 -27.79
N THR A 170 15.59 5.44 -27.74
CA THR A 170 15.69 4.48 -28.85
C THR A 170 14.51 4.53 -29.83
N THR A 171 13.39 5.11 -29.42
CA THR A 171 12.13 5.06 -30.18
C THR A 171 11.86 6.41 -30.86
N PRO A 172 11.39 6.45 -32.12
CA PRO A 172 11.08 7.71 -32.82
C PRO A 172 10.06 8.59 -32.09
N ASP A 173 9.11 7.96 -31.39
CA ASP A 173 8.03 8.62 -30.66
C ASP A 173 8.42 9.09 -29.25
N GLY A 174 9.70 8.98 -28.88
CA GLY A 174 10.25 9.50 -27.63
C GLY A 174 9.48 9.04 -26.40
N TRP A 175 8.99 10.01 -25.61
CA TRP A 175 8.25 9.76 -24.36
C TRP A 175 6.90 9.07 -24.58
N ARG A 176 6.24 9.21 -25.74
CA ARG A 176 4.93 8.61 -26.00
C ARG A 176 4.99 7.08 -25.99
N SER A 177 6.11 6.53 -26.45
CA SER A 177 6.35 5.08 -26.46
C SER A 177 6.31 4.45 -25.06
N LEU A 178 6.73 5.20 -24.04
CA LEU A 178 6.71 4.76 -22.66
C LEU A 178 5.28 4.58 -22.14
N PHE A 179 4.37 5.49 -22.46
CA PHE A 179 2.95 5.41 -22.09
C PHE A 179 2.23 4.28 -22.85
N TRP A 180 2.57 4.05 -24.14
CA TRP A 180 2.02 2.92 -24.89
C TRP A 180 2.49 1.56 -24.34
N PHE A 181 3.75 1.48 -23.92
CA PHE A 181 4.26 0.31 -23.23
C PHE A 181 3.62 0.14 -21.84
N GLY A 182 3.46 1.24 -21.10
CA GLY A 182 2.73 1.33 -19.83
C GLY A 182 1.35 0.69 -19.89
N ALA A 183 0.61 0.93 -20.98
CA ALA A 183 -0.72 0.36 -21.19
C ALA A 183 -0.76 -1.17 -21.42
N GLY A 184 0.37 -1.81 -21.73
CA GLY A 184 0.41 -3.24 -22.08
C GLY A 184 0.22 -4.19 -20.88
N PRO A 185 1.11 -4.15 -19.87
CA PRO A 185 1.06 -5.09 -18.74
C PRO A 185 -0.23 -5.09 -17.91
N PRO A 186 -0.95 -3.96 -17.71
CA PRO A 186 -2.27 -3.99 -17.08
C PRO A 186 -3.27 -4.92 -17.79
N ILE A 187 -3.16 -5.11 -19.11
CA ILE A 187 -4.01 -6.04 -19.86
C ILE A 187 -3.77 -7.49 -19.41
N LEU A 188 -2.51 -7.86 -19.14
CA LEU A 188 -2.16 -9.18 -18.63
C LEU A 188 -2.67 -9.38 -17.20
N ILE A 189 -2.57 -8.34 -16.36
CA ILE A 189 -3.12 -8.36 -14.99
C ILE A 189 -4.64 -8.51 -15.03
N ILE A 190 -5.33 -7.80 -15.93
CA ILE A 190 -6.77 -7.91 -16.16
C ILE A 190 -7.14 -9.34 -16.55
N ALA A 191 -6.46 -9.91 -17.55
CA ALA A 191 -6.72 -11.26 -18.04
C ALA A 191 -6.57 -12.29 -16.91
N PHE A 192 -5.50 -12.17 -16.13
CA PHE A 192 -5.24 -13.06 -15.02
C PHE A 192 -6.26 -12.88 -13.88
N ARG A 193 -6.58 -11.63 -13.50
CA ARG A 193 -7.57 -11.32 -12.46
C ARG A 193 -8.98 -11.75 -12.86
N TRP A 194 -9.29 -11.76 -14.16
CA TRP A 194 -10.58 -12.20 -14.67
C TRP A 194 -10.87 -13.67 -14.31
N TRP A 195 -9.86 -14.52 -14.36
CA TRP A 195 -9.98 -15.93 -13.97
C TRP A 195 -9.80 -16.17 -12.47
N ALA A 196 -9.11 -15.28 -11.76
CA ALA A 196 -8.93 -15.39 -10.32
C ALA A 196 -10.28 -15.25 -9.54
N PRO A 197 -10.51 -16.07 -8.50
CA PRO A 197 -11.69 -15.96 -7.64
C PRO A 197 -11.74 -14.63 -6.87
N GLU A 198 -12.87 -14.29 -6.26
CA GLU A 198 -12.95 -13.20 -5.28
C GLU A 198 -12.24 -13.60 -3.97
N THR A 199 -11.77 -12.64 -3.16
CA THR A 199 -11.10 -12.96 -1.88
C THR A 199 -12.00 -13.77 -0.96
N ASN A 200 -11.41 -14.73 -0.24
CA ASN A 200 -12.14 -15.60 0.67
C ASN A 200 -12.78 -14.78 1.80
N ALA A 201 -12.05 -13.78 2.32
CA ALA A 201 -12.55 -12.85 3.32
C ALA A 201 -13.82 -12.12 2.86
N PHE A 202 -13.88 -11.68 1.60
CA PHE A 202 -15.08 -11.02 1.08
C PHE A 202 -16.25 -11.99 0.89
N GLN A 203 -15.98 -13.21 0.43
CA GLN A 203 -17.03 -14.23 0.27
C GLN A 203 -17.71 -14.56 1.60
N VAL A 204 -16.92 -14.69 2.67
CA VAL A 204 -17.42 -14.92 4.04
C VAL A 204 -18.23 -13.72 4.52
N MET A 205 -17.71 -12.50 4.38
CA MET A 205 -18.47 -11.28 4.75
C MET A 205 -19.77 -11.14 3.97
N LYS A 206 -19.78 -11.51 2.68
CA LYS A 206 -20.98 -11.49 1.85
C LYS A 206 -22.01 -12.50 2.37
N ALA A 207 -21.59 -13.73 2.64
CA ALA A 207 -22.47 -14.76 3.21
C ALA A 207 -22.99 -14.38 4.61
N GLU A 208 -22.17 -13.71 5.43
CA GLU A 208 -22.57 -13.18 6.74
C GLU A 208 -23.68 -12.12 6.60
N ARG A 209 -23.52 -11.18 5.66
CA ARG A 209 -24.53 -10.16 5.35
C ARG A 209 -25.83 -10.79 4.84
N GLU A 210 -25.74 -11.78 3.97
CA GLU A 210 -26.91 -12.51 3.45
C GLU A 210 -27.63 -13.31 4.55
N ALA A 211 -26.89 -13.92 5.47
CA ALA A 211 -27.47 -14.64 6.62
C ALA A 211 -28.20 -13.70 7.59
N LYS A 212 -27.59 -12.56 7.95
CA LYS A 212 -28.21 -11.52 8.79
C LYS A 212 -29.48 -10.93 8.15
N HIS A 213 -29.49 -10.78 6.82
CA HIS A 213 -30.66 -10.31 6.08
C HIS A 213 -31.79 -11.36 6.04
N ASN A 214 -31.47 -12.66 6.11
CA ASN A 214 -32.47 -13.72 6.15
C ASN A 214 -33.13 -13.87 7.54
N THR A 215 -32.46 -13.50 8.62
CA THR A 215 -33.02 -13.55 9.99
C THR A 215 -33.87 -12.33 10.35
N GLY A 216 -33.74 -11.21 9.63
CA GLY A 216 -34.41 -9.94 9.93
C GLY A 216 -35.27 -9.40 8.79
N SER A 217 -36.46 -9.98 8.57
CA SER A 217 -37.62 -9.38 7.87
C SER A 217 -37.50 -9.04 6.36
N ASN A 218 -38.39 -9.69 5.60
CA ASN A 218 -39.01 -9.33 4.32
C ASN A 218 -38.12 -9.26 3.07
N GLY A 219 -38.38 -10.23 2.19
CA GLY A 219 -37.80 -10.32 0.86
C GLY A 219 -38.11 -9.12 -0.03
N GLY A 220 -37.15 -8.84 -0.91
CA GLY A 220 -37.34 -7.94 -2.05
C GLY A 220 -36.93 -6.49 -1.82
N GLU A 221 -35.80 -6.21 -1.15
CA GLU A 221 -35.29 -4.84 -1.16
C GLU A 221 -34.64 -4.48 -2.51
N SER A 222 -35.23 -3.48 -3.17
CA SER A 222 -34.68 -2.84 -4.36
C SER A 222 -33.24 -2.39 -4.14
N LYS A 223 -32.36 -2.51 -5.16
CA LYS A 223 -30.92 -2.11 -5.11
C LYS A 223 -30.66 -0.73 -4.50
N TYR A 224 -31.66 0.16 -4.55
CA TYR A 224 -31.67 1.51 -3.98
C TYR A 224 -31.86 1.54 -2.45
N ALA A 225 -32.64 0.63 -1.86
CA ALA A 225 -32.81 0.52 -0.42
C ALA A 225 -31.51 0.07 0.25
N ALA A 226 -30.87 -0.98 -0.30
CA ALA A 226 -29.54 -1.43 0.14
C ALA A 226 -28.46 -0.34 0.02
N LEU A 227 -28.51 0.52 -1.01
CA LEU A 227 -27.58 1.66 -1.13
C LEU A 227 -27.82 2.69 -0.02
N ARG A 228 -29.08 2.95 0.34
CA ARG A 228 -29.45 3.89 1.41
C ARG A 228 -29.09 3.36 2.79
N THR A 229 -29.26 2.07 3.03
CA THR A 229 -28.85 1.40 4.28
C THR A 229 -27.35 1.46 4.45
N TYR A 230 -26.57 1.12 3.42
CA TYR A 230 -25.11 1.28 3.45
C TYR A 230 -24.69 2.73 3.64
N ALA A 231 -25.30 3.69 2.94
CA ALA A 231 -24.98 5.10 3.13
C ALA A 231 -25.28 5.58 4.56
N LYS A 232 -26.31 5.02 5.20
CA LYS A 232 -26.65 5.30 6.59
C LYS A 232 -25.65 4.64 7.55
N GLU A 233 -25.29 3.38 7.35
CA GLU A 233 -24.27 2.66 8.12
C GLU A 233 -22.89 3.28 7.98
N ALA A 234 -22.48 3.64 6.76
CA ALA A 234 -21.24 4.36 6.50
C ALA A 234 -21.26 5.74 7.15
N LYS A 235 -22.38 6.47 7.09
CA LYS A 235 -22.51 7.77 7.76
C LYS A 235 -22.42 7.65 9.29
N VAL A 236 -23.06 6.63 9.88
CA VAL A 236 -22.98 6.37 11.33
C VAL A 236 -21.57 5.93 11.71
N GLY A 237 -20.97 4.98 10.98
CA GLY A 237 -19.59 4.53 11.22
C GLY A 237 -18.56 5.65 11.06
N LEU A 238 -18.73 6.55 10.08
CA LEU A 238 -17.89 7.75 9.96
C LEU A 238 -18.12 8.74 11.11
N ALA A 239 -19.37 8.93 11.54
CA ALA A 239 -19.71 9.85 12.62
C ALA A 239 -19.23 9.34 13.98
N ASP A 240 -19.25 8.03 14.22
CA ASP A 240 -18.79 7.43 15.48
C ASP A 240 -17.26 7.40 15.55
N ASN A 241 -16.58 7.27 14.40
CA ASN A 241 -15.11 7.17 14.32
C ASN A 241 -14.44 8.46 13.79
N TRP A 242 -15.13 9.60 13.81
CA TRP A 242 -14.63 10.84 13.19
C TRP A 242 -13.26 11.29 13.75
N PHE A 243 -13.04 11.13 15.06
CA PHE A 243 -11.77 11.47 15.71
C PHE A 243 -10.62 10.56 15.22
N LEU A 244 -10.91 9.27 15.04
CA LEU A 244 -9.95 8.30 14.50
C LEU A 244 -9.60 8.61 13.04
N ILE A 245 -10.59 9.01 12.24
CA ILE A 245 -10.36 9.39 10.84
C ILE A 245 -9.46 10.61 10.76
N ILE A 246 -9.71 11.63 11.59
CA ILE A 246 -8.83 12.81 11.67
C ILE A 246 -7.42 12.40 12.08
N TYR A 247 -7.29 11.53 13.09
CA TYR A 247 -6.00 10.99 13.50
C TYR A 247 -5.29 10.28 12.34
N MET A 248 -5.97 9.40 11.61
CA MET A 248 -5.41 8.68 10.47
C MET A 248 -4.99 9.65 9.35
N VAL A 249 -5.78 10.70 9.05
CA VAL A 249 -5.39 11.71 8.04
C VAL A 249 -4.15 12.48 8.48
N ILE A 250 -4.07 12.88 9.75
CA ILE A 250 -2.90 13.56 10.34
C ILE A 250 -1.67 12.66 10.27
N LEU A 251 -1.78 11.41 10.71
CA LEU A 251 -0.72 10.41 10.60
C LEU A 251 -0.26 10.24 9.15
N MET A 252 -1.19 10.05 8.21
CA MET A 252 -0.88 9.88 6.80
C MET A 252 -0.27 11.14 6.18
N SER A 253 -0.64 12.34 6.63
CA SER A 253 -0.02 13.57 6.16
C SER A 253 1.46 13.62 6.49
N GLY A 254 1.85 13.26 7.71
CA GLY A 254 3.26 13.25 8.12
C GLY A 254 4.06 12.19 7.37
N LEU A 255 3.54 10.97 7.31
CA LEU A 255 4.20 9.86 6.60
C LEU A 255 4.40 10.13 5.11
N ASN A 256 3.41 10.74 4.45
CA ASN A 256 3.56 11.19 3.06
C ASN A 256 4.58 12.33 2.95
N ALA A 257 4.58 13.28 3.91
CA ALA A 257 5.54 14.38 3.91
C ALA A 257 6.98 13.89 4.11
N THR A 258 7.19 12.79 4.83
CA THR A 258 8.49 12.13 5.00
C THR A 258 8.98 11.54 3.66
N THR A 259 8.10 10.90 2.89
CA THR A 259 8.44 10.34 1.57
C THR A 259 8.77 11.45 0.56
N HIS A 260 7.84 12.36 0.32
CA HIS A 260 8.03 13.47 -0.64
C HIS A 260 9.13 14.44 -0.19
N GLY A 261 9.25 14.65 1.12
CA GLY A 261 10.29 15.45 1.76
C GLY A 261 11.71 14.97 1.47
N SER A 262 11.90 13.65 1.46
CA SER A 262 13.23 13.06 1.25
C SER A 262 13.58 12.80 -0.21
N GLN A 263 12.58 12.61 -1.09
CA GLN A 263 12.80 12.14 -2.46
C GLN A 263 12.74 13.25 -3.51
N ASP A 264 11.81 14.20 -3.43
CA ASP A 264 11.46 15.08 -4.54
C ASP A 264 12.61 15.99 -4.99
N PHE A 265 13.28 16.65 -4.04
CA PHE A 265 14.39 17.56 -4.32
C PHE A 265 15.77 16.89 -4.21
N TYR A 266 15.83 15.60 -3.88
CA TYR A 266 17.12 14.94 -3.69
C TYR A 266 17.93 14.85 -4.99
N PRO A 267 17.36 14.50 -6.16
CA PRO A 267 18.08 14.61 -7.44
C PRO A 267 18.53 16.04 -7.76
N THR A 268 17.72 17.05 -7.42
CA THR A 268 18.09 18.47 -7.57
C THR A 268 19.24 18.86 -6.65
N PHE A 269 19.27 18.38 -5.42
CA PHE A 269 20.40 18.55 -4.51
C PHE A 269 21.69 17.94 -5.10
N LEU A 270 21.65 16.71 -5.59
CA LEU A 270 22.82 16.04 -6.17
C LEU A 270 23.34 16.74 -7.44
N THR A 271 22.45 17.25 -8.29
CA THR A 271 22.80 17.95 -9.54
C THR A 271 23.08 19.44 -9.34
N SER A 272 22.13 20.21 -8.83
CA SER A 272 22.24 21.66 -8.67
C SER A 272 23.21 22.05 -7.57
N GLN A 273 23.24 21.38 -6.41
CA GLN A 273 24.13 21.81 -5.31
C GLN A 273 25.49 21.13 -5.37
N LEU A 274 25.54 19.82 -5.61
CA LEU A 274 26.80 19.06 -5.63
C LEU A 274 27.42 18.94 -7.03
N SER A 275 26.72 19.34 -8.09
CA SER A 275 27.22 19.29 -9.47
C SER A 275 27.71 17.89 -9.89
N MET A 276 27.02 16.86 -9.39
CA MET A 276 27.28 15.48 -9.77
C MET A 276 26.78 15.19 -11.19
N ASN A 277 27.42 14.23 -11.85
CA ASN A 277 26.99 13.78 -13.18
C ASN A 277 25.68 12.99 -13.09
N HIS A 278 25.01 12.81 -14.24
CA HIS A 278 23.73 12.10 -14.30
C HIS A 278 23.83 10.63 -13.87
N ASP A 279 24.95 9.97 -14.14
CA ASP A 279 25.17 8.56 -13.78
C ASP A 279 25.25 8.39 -12.25
N ASP A 280 25.95 9.26 -11.54
CA ASP A 280 26.08 9.20 -10.09
C ASP A 280 24.75 9.48 -9.40
N VAL A 281 23.99 10.47 -9.88
CA VAL A 281 22.65 10.79 -9.38
C VAL A 281 21.72 9.59 -9.53
N THR A 282 21.77 8.93 -10.68
CA THR A 282 20.98 7.73 -10.96
C THR A 282 21.37 6.59 -10.01
N ILE A 283 22.67 6.31 -9.85
CA ILE A 283 23.16 5.25 -8.95
C ILE A 283 22.73 5.51 -7.51
N ILE A 284 22.91 6.73 -7.00
CA ILE A 284 22.52 7.10 -5.63
C ILE A 284 21.01 6.90 -5.44
N THR A 285 20.20 7.31 -6.41
CA THR A 285 18.74 7.18 -6.35
C THR A 285 18.31 5.72 -6.37
N VAL A 286 18.91 4.89 -7.25
CA VAL A 286 18.64 3.45 -7.31
C VAL A 286 19.01 2.76 -6.00
N VAL A 287 20.18 3.08 -5.43
CA VAL A 287 20.61 2.55 -4.13
C VAL A 287 19.64 2.96 -3.02
N GLY A 288 19.16 4.21 -3.03
CA GLY A 288 18.11 4.68 -2.11
C GLY A 288 16.82 3.84 -2.22
N GLN A 289 16.33 3.60 -3.44
CA GLN A 289 15.11 2.80 -3.66
C GLN A 289 15.27 1.33 -3.25
N LEU A 290 16.48 0.75 -3.39
CA LEU A 290 16.78 -0.57 -2.83
C LEU A 290 16.72 -0.56 -1.29
N GLY A 291 17.28 0.47 -0.66
CA GLY A 291 17.16 0.70 0.77
C GLY A 291 15.70 0.78 1.21
N ALA A 292 14.89 1.54 0.47
CA ALA A 292 13.46 1.68 0.68
C ALA A 292 12.72 0.32 0.65
N ALA A 293 12.95 -0.49 -0.39
CA ALA A 293 12.30 -1.78 -0.55
C ALA A 293 12.67 -2.78 0.57
N ILE A 294 13.95 -2.81 0.94
CA ILE A 294 14.44 -3.66 2.04
C ILE A 294 13.88 -3.17 3.38
N GLY A 295 13.90 -1.85 3.62
CA GLY A 295 13.36 -1.23 4.82
C GLY A 295 11.90 -1.55 5.05
N ALA A 296 11.06 -1.36 4.04
CA ALA A 296 9.62 -1.65 4.11
C ALA A 296 9.36 -3.11 4.50
N SER A 297 10.11 -4.04 3.91
CA SER A 297 10.01 -5.48 4.18
C SER A 297 10.50 -5.84 5.59
N VAL A 298 11.65 -5.32 6.01
CA VAL A 298 12.28 -5.62 7.30
C VAL A 298 11.46 -5.04 8.45
N LEU A 299 11.10 -3.75 8.40
CA LEU A 299 10.32 -3.12 9.47
C LEU A 299 8.87 -3.60 9.47
N GLY A 300 8.31 -3.95 8.31
CA GLY A 300 7.04 -4.68 8.20
C GLY A 300 7.08 -6.00 8.98
N TYR A 301 8.13 -6.82 8.81
CA TYR A 301 8.31 -8.04 9.59
C TYR A 301 8.55 -7.76 11.09
N VAL A 302 9.45 -6.85 11.45
CA VAL A 302 9.77 -6.52 12.85
C VAL A 302 8.52 -6.12 13.63
N SER A 303 7.63 -5.39 12.98
CA SER A 303 6.40 -4.92 13.59
C SER A 303 5.40 -6.02 13.99
N THR A 304 5.56 -7.26 13.50
CA THR A 304 4.72 -8.41 13.91
C THR A 304 4.95 -8.83 15.36
N PHE A 305 6.19 -8.69 15.86
CA PHE A 305 6.56 -9.11 17.21
C PHE A 305 6.90 -7.93 18.13
N ALA A 306 7.47 -6.84 17.59
CA ALA A 306 7.82 -5.66 18.38
C ALA A 306 6.62 -4.73 18.65
N GLY A 307 5.51 -4.91 17.91
CA GLY A 307 4.38 -3.98 17.89
C GLY A 307 4.48 -2.96 16.77
N ARG A 308 3.33 -2.56 16.23
CA ARG A 308 3.24 -1.68 15.05
C ARG A 308 3.72 -0.28 15.40
N ARG A 309 3.20 0.28 16.50
CA ARG A 309 3.51 1.65 16.93
C ARG A 309 4.96 1.81 17.35
N LEU A 310 5.47 0.87 18.16
CA LEU A 310 6.88 0.91 18.60
C LEU A 310 7.84 0.87 17.42
N THR A 311 7.55 0.03 16.41
CA THR A 311 8.39 -0.07 15.21
C THR A 311 8.40 1.23 14.42
N MET A 312 7.23 1.85 14.23
CA MET A 312 7.12 3.14 13.52
C MET A 312 7.81 4.28 14.28
N ILE A 313 7.65 4.36 15.61
CA ILE A 313 8.34 5.39 16.43
C ILE A 313 9.86 5.19 16.37
N SER A 314 10.33 3.95 16.51
CA SER A 314 11.76 3.63 16.46
C SER A 314 12.35 4.04 15.12
N ALA A 315 11.64 3.76 14.03
CA ALA A 315 12.07 4.13 12.70
C ALA A 315 12.04 5.65 12.48
N ALA A 316 11.07 6.38 13.05
CA ALA A 316 11.04 7.84 12.98
C ALA A 316 12.23 8.49 13.72
N VAL A 317 12.59 7.97 14.89
CA VAL A 317 13.76 8.41 15.65
C VAL A 317 15.06 8.09 14.91
N MET A 318 15.18 6.88 14.35
CA MET A 318 16.37 6.45 13.61
C MET A 318 16.54 7.19 12.29
N GLY A 319 15.45 7.44 11.55
CA GLY A 319 15.45 8.27 10.34
C GLY A 319 15.89 9.70 10.66
N GLY A 320 15.32 10.31 11.70
CA GLY A 320 15.75 11.62 12.18
C GLY A 320 17.24 11.69 12.58
N ALA A 321 17.78 10.60 13.15
CA ALA A 321 19.19 10.51 13.54
C ALA A 321 20.15 10.35 12.35
N ILE A 322 19.70 9.72 11.25
CA ILE A 322 20.51 9.48 10.03
C ILE A 322 20.45 10.66 9.07
N LEU A 323 19.44 11.53 9.19
CA LEU A 323 19.26 12.71 8.37
C LEU A 323 20.52 13.58 8.16
N PRO A 324 21.38 13.87 9.18
CA PRO A 324 22.62 14.59 8.94
C PRO A 324 23.58 13.85 7.98
N ALA A 325 23.64 12.51 8.06
CA ALA A 325 24.42 11.71 7.13
C ALA A 325 23.81 11.70 5.72
N TYR A 326 22.50 11.94 5.57
CA TYR A 326 21.84 12.06 4.27
C TYR A 326 22.22 13.34 3.53
N VAL A 327 22.38 14.47 4.23
CA VAL A 327 22.54 15.80 3.60
C VAL A 327 23.96 16.37 3.64
N LEU A 328 24.81 15.95 4.58
CA LEU A 328 26.16 16.52 4.77
C LEU A 328 27.27 15.97 3.84
N PRO A 329 27.27 14.70 3.39
CA PRO A 329 28.36 14.18 2.56
C PRO A 329 28.43 14.81 1.17
N HIS A 330 29.64 14.91 0.61
CA HIS A 330 29.89 15.45 -0.74
C HIS A 330 30.40 14.41 -1.75
N THR A 331 30.60 13.16 -1.31
CA THR A 331 31.17 12.09 -2.13
C THR A 331 30.11 11.05 -2.46
N LYS A 332 30.13 10.54 -3.70
CA LYS A 332 29.21 9.51 -4.21
C LYS A 332 28.99 8.34 -3.25
N ASN A 333 30.05 7.70 -2.77
CA ASN A 333 29.91 6.47 -1.98
C ASN A 333 29.20 6.72 -0.64
N HIS A 334 29.53 7.83 0.03
CA HIS A 334 28.86 8.21 1.27
C HIS A 334 27.41 8.62 1.03
N LEU A 335 27.11 9.36 -0.05
CA LEU A 335 25.75 9.74 -0.42
C LEU A 335 24.87 8.53 -0.82
N ALA A 336 25.46 7.54 -1.50
CA ALA A 336 24.75 6.30 -1.83
C ALA A 336 24.44 5.50 -0.55
N ALA A 337 25.43 5.36 0.35
CA ALA A 337 25.24 4.66 1.61
C ALA A 337 24.21 5.36 2.52
N SER A 338 24.30 6.68 2.67
CA SER A 338 23.33 7.43 3.47
C SER A 338 21.95 7.46 2.83
N ALA A 339 21.84 7.54 1.50
CA ALA A 339 20.57 7.41 0.81
C ALA A 339 19.93 6.04 1.02
N PHE A 340 20.71 4.97 1.02
CA PHE A 340 20.21 3.63 1.35
C PHE A 340 19.56 3.61 2.74
N PHE A 341 20.29 4.08 3.76
CA PHE A 341 19.81 4.01 5.15
C PHE A 341 18.67 5.00 5.43
N GLU A 342 18.71 6.22 4.91
CA GLU A 342 17.61 7.17 5.07
C GLU A 342 16.34 6.60 4.44
N GLN A 343 16.43 6.12 3.19
CA GLN A 343 15.27 5.56 2.49
C GLN A 343 14.79 4.25 3.12
N PHE A 344 15.69 3.46 3.73
CA PHE A 344 15.33 2.30 4.54
C PHE A 344 14.38 2.67 5.68
N PHE A 345 14.59 3.80 6.37
CA PHE A 345 13.68 4.22 7.44
C PHE A 345 12.45 4.96 6.91
N VAL A 346 12.62 5.81 5.89
CA VAL A 346 11.51 6.53 5.24
C VAL A 346 10.45 5.54 4.75
N LEU A 347 10.78 4.62 3.84
CA LEU A 347 9.83 3.62 3.37
C LEU A 347 9.67 2.43 4.33
N GLY A 348 10.61 2.27 5.26
CA GLY A 348 10.50 1.28 6.32
C GLY A 348 9.30 1.48 7.22
N ILE A 349 9.00 2.72 7.58
CA ILE A 349 7.80 3.05 8.38
C ILE A 349 6.53 2.69 7.65
N TRP A 350 6.52 2.80 6.32
CA TRP A 350 5.37 2.40 5.53
C TRP A 350 5.05 0.92 5.70
N GLY A 351 6.03 0.05 5.91
CA GLY A 351 5.85 -1.40 6.10
C GLY A 351 4.70 -1.78 7.05
N PRO A 352 4.72 -1.35 8.33
CA PRO A 352 3.62 -1.54 9.28
C PRO A 352 2.37 -0.69 9.03
N VAL A 353 2.47 0.44 8.30
CA VAL A 353 1.37 1.42 8.17
C VAL A 353 0.14 0.82 7.52
N ALA A 354 0.29 0.06 6.42
CA ALA A 354 -0.88 -0.53 5.76
C ALA A 354 -1.69 -1.43 6.71
N ILE A 355 -1.00 -2.24 7.53
CA ILE A 355 -1.67 -3.06 8.54
C ILE A 355 -2.22 -2.22 9.67
N HIS A 356 -1.45 -1.25 10.16
CA HIS A 356 -1.89 -0.38 11.24
C HIS A 356 -3.19 0.35 10.87
N LEU A 357 -3.31 0.86 9.64
CA LEU A 357 -4.55 1.47 9.15
C LEU A 357 -5.69 0.46 9.05
N MET A 358 -5.41 -0.79 8.63
CA MET A 358 -6.41 -1.85 8.57
C MET A 358 -6.92 -2.28 9.95
N GLU A 359 -6.03 -2.36 10.95
CA GLU A 359 -6.33 -2.67 12.36
C GLU A 359 -7.15 -1.56 13.02
N LEU A 360 -6.82 -0.29 12.75
CA LEU A 360 -7.59 0.86 13.25
C LEU A 360 -8.97 0.96 12.58
N SER A 361 -9.09 0.55 11.32
CA SER A 361 -10.33 0.74 10.57
C SER A 361 -11.41 -0.29 10.94
N PRO A 362 -12.65 0.14 11.22
CA PRO A 362 -13.77 -0.76 11.41
C PRO A 362 -13.95 -1.73 10.23
N PRO A 363 -14.23 -3.03 10.47
CA PRO A 363 -14.30 -4.04 9.40
C PRO A 363 -15.26 -3.68 8.26
N ALA A 364 -16.37 -3.02 8.57
CA ALA A 364 -17.40 -2.64 7.59
C ALA A 364 -16.96 -1.55 6.60
N LEU A 365 -15.96 -0.72 6.95
CA LEU A 365 -15.52 0.45 6.20
C LEU A 365 -14.00 0.45 5.94
N ARG A 366 -13.36 -0.72 6.10
CA ARG A 366 -11.90 -0.85 6.09
C ARG A 366 -11.28 -0.34 4.79
N SER A 367 -11.77 -0.77 3.63
CA SER A 367 -11.19 -0.34 2.34
C SER A 367 -11.41 1.16 2.11
N LEU A 368 -12.61 1.67 2.41
CA LEU A 368 -12.94 3.09 2.29
C LEU A 368 -12.03 3.94 3.18
N LEU A 369 -11.88 3.61 4.47
CA LEU A 369 -11.10 4.42 5.39
C LEU A 369 -9.61 4.37 5.09
N VAL A 370 -9.04 3.19 4.82
CA VAL A 370 -7.63 3.07 4.45
C VAL A 370 -7.34 3.88 3.19
N GLY A 371 -8.15 3.73 2.14
CA GLY A 371 -7.96 4.47 0.89
C GLY A 371 -8.16 5.97 1.04
N LEU A 372 -9.23 6.40 1.70
CA LEU A 372 -9.57 7.81 1.86
C LEU A 372 -8.54 8.54 2.73
N THR A 373 -8.16 7.96 3.87
CA THR A 373 -7.17 8.58 4.78
C THR A 373 -5.79 8.67 4.15
N TYR A 374 -5.38 7.64 3.39
CA TYR A 374 -4.15 7.67 2.60
C TYR A 374 -4.15 8.84 1.61
N GLN A 375 -5.21 8.98 0.80
CA GLN A 375 -5.23 10.02 -0.22
C GLN A 375 -5.43 11.42 0.34
N LEU A 376 -6.21 11.59 1.41
CA LEU A 376 -6.33 12.87 2.09
C LEU A 376 -4.99 13.28 2.73
N GLY A 377 -4.27 12.34 3.35
CA GLY A 377 -2.92 12.58 3.85
C GLY A 377 -1.97 13.00 2.73
N ASN A 378 -2.02 12.31 1.59
CA ASN A 378 -1.23 12.67 0.41
C ASN A 378 -1.60 14.07 -0.15
N LEU A 379 -2.89 14.44 -0.14
CA LEU A 379 -3.34 15.77 -0.54
C LEU A 379 -2.78 16.87 0.38
N VAL A 380 -2.78 16.66 1.70
CA VAL A 380 -2.17 17.61 2.65
C VAL A 380 -0.67 17.69 2.43
N SER A 381 -0.02 16.54 2.21
CA SER A 381 1.41 16.45 1.92
C SER A 381 1.81 17.01 0.57
N ALA A 382 0.90 17.22 -0.39
CA ALA A 382 1.23 17.77 -1.70
C ALA A 382 1.86 19.18 -1.61
N ALA A 383 1.62 19.92 -0.52
CA ALA A 383 2.26 21.19 -0.27
C ALA A 383 3.74 21.09 0.14
N SER A 384 4.25 19.89 0.48
CA SER A 384 5.61 19.68 0.98
C SER A 384 6.68 20.17 0.00
N ALA A 385 6.51 19.89 -1.30
CA ALA A 385 7.44 20.36 -2.32
C ALA A 385 7.46 21.89 -2.41
N THR A 386 6.30 22.54 -2.36
CA THR A 386 6.18 24.01 -2.37
C THR A 386 6.80 24.62 -1.11
N ILE A 387 6.58 24.02 0.06
CA ILE A 387 7.16 24.47 1.33
C ILE A 387 8.69 24.42 1.24
N GLN A 388 9.26 23.31 0.75
CA GLN A 388 10.70 23.18 0.56
C GLN A 388 11.26 24.20 -0.44
N ALA A 389 10.60 24.42 -1.57
CA ALA A 389 11.03 25.43 -2.54
C ALA A 389 11.07 26.84 -1.93
N VAL A 390 10.03 27.24 -1.18
CA VAL A 390 9.95 28.55 -0.50
C VAL A 390 11.00 28.68 0.61
N ILE A 391 11.28 27.61 1.36
CA ILE A 391 12.37 27.61 2.34
C ILE A 391 13.72 27.75 1.62
N GLY A 392 13.88 27.11 0.46
CA GLY A 392 15.07 27.20 -0.38
C GLY A 392 15.42 28.63 -0.78
N GLU A 393 14.41 29.46 -1.10
CA GLU A 393 14.61 30.88 -1.43
C GLU A 393 15.32 31.68 -0.31
N ARG A 394 15.24 31.22 0.95
CA ARG A 394 15.92 31.85 2.10
C ARG A 394 17.42 31.50 2.18
N TYR A 395 17.87 30.49 1.46
CA TYR A 395 19.24 29.98 1.49
C TYR A 395 19.86 29.95 0.08
N PRO A 396 20.10 31.11 -0.57
CA PRO A 396 20.69 31.17 -1.90
C PRO A 396 22.17 30.77 -1.88
N LEU A 397 22.58 30.02 -2.91
CA LEU A 397 23.97 29.69 -3.21
C LEU A 397 24.50 30.56 -4.37
N PRO A 398 25.82 30.75 -4.49
CA PRO A 398 26.41 31.48 -5.61
C PRO A 398 26.05 30.85 -6.97
N PRO A 399 25.84 31.63 -8.04
CA PRO A 399 25.53 31.10 -9.37
C PRO A 399 26.59 30.11 -9.88
N SER A 400 26.16 29.14 -10.71
CA SER A 400 27.03 28.21 -11.43
C SER A 400 27.10 28.55 -12.91
N ALA A 401 28.05 27.95 -13.62
CA ALA A 401 28.20 28.07 -15.07
C ALA A 401 26.92 27.68 -15.83
N THR A 402 26.05 26.84 -15.24
CA THR A 402 24.82 26.33 -15.85
C THR A 402 23.53 26.87 -15.22
N GLU A 403 23.57 27.44 -14.02
CA GLU A 403 22.37 27.87 -13.28
C GLU A 403 22.57 29.23 -12.59
N ALA A 404 21.72 30.21 -12.95
CA ALA A 404 21.77 31.57 -12.42
C ALA A 404 21.20 31.70 -10.98
N LYS A 405 20.30 30.80 -10.58
CA LYS A 405 19.72 30.72 -9.23
C LYS A 405 19.84 29.29 -8.71
N ARG A 406 20.59 29.10 -7.64
CA ARG A 406 20.67 27.83 -6.91
C ARG A 406 20.50 28.06 -5.41
N PHE A 407 20.04 27.04 -4.70
CA PHE A 407 19.71 27.11 -3.28
C PHE A 407 20.35 25.95 -2.51
N ASP A 408 20.54 26.13 -1.21
CA ASP A 408 21.10 25.10 -0.32
C ASP A 408 20.02 24.07 0.07
N TYR A 409 19.71 23.19 -0.89
CA TYR A 409 18.74 22.11 -0.71
C TYR A 409 19.11 21.13 0.40
N ALA A 410 20.39 20.95 0.71
CA ALA A 410 20.82 20.15 1.87
C ALA A 410 20.22 20.67 3.19
N LYS A 411 20.29 21.98 3.42
CA LYS A 411 19.69 22.61 4.61
C LYS A 411 18.16 22.56 4.57
N VAL A 412 17.56 22.78 3.40
CA VAL A 412 16.10 22.72 3.24
C VAL A 412 15.57 21.35 3.59
N ILE A 413 16.13 20.30 2.98
CA ILE A 413 15.76 18.90 3.24
C ILE A 413 15.99 18.59 4.72
N GLY A 414 17.14 18.96 5.28
CA GLY A 414 17.45 18.72 6.70
C GLY A 414 16.48 19.38 7.68
N ILE A 415 16.08 20.64 7.45
CA ILE A 415 15.13 21.35 8.32
C ILE A 415 13.73 20.76 8.17
N PHE A 416 13.28 20.53 6.94
CA PHE A 416 11.96 20.02 6.65
C PHE A 416 11.79 18.59 7.19
N MET A 417 12.68 17.67 6.81
CA MET A 417 12.65 16.28 7.27
C MET A 417 12.82 16.18 8.79
N GLY A 418 13.67 16.99 9.41
CA GLY A 418 13.83 16.99 10.86
C GLY A 418 12.53 17.36 11.59
N ALA A 419 11.79 18.34 11.06
CA ALA A 419 10.49 18.72 11.60
C ALA A 419 9.43 17.63 11.38
N VAL A 420 9.39 17.03 10.18
CA VAL A 420 8.42 15.96 9.88
C VAL A 420 8.73 14.70 10.70
N TRP A 421 9.99 14.33 10.89
CA TRP A 421 10.36 13.19 11.73
C TRP A 421 9.92 13.36 13.19
N ALA A 422 10.10 14.57 13.74
CA ALA A 422 9.61 14.89 15.08
C ALA A 422 8.08 14.87 15.16
N TYR A 423 7.41 15.36 14.12
CA TYR A 423 5.96 15.31 13.99
C TYR A 423 5.43 13.87 13.96
N ASP A 424 6.00 13.00 13.11
CA ASP A 424 5.62 11.60 12.99
C ASP A 424 5.81 10.87 14.32
N ALA A 425 6.96 11.05 14.97
CA ALA A 425 7.22 10.47 16.28
C ALA A 425 6.19 10.92 17.33
N PHE A 426 5.80 12.19 17.33
CA PHE A 426 4.80 12.73 18.26
C PHE A 426 3.39 12.19 17.96
N VAL A 427 2.95 12.20 16.71
CA VAL A 427 1.62 11.70 16.30
C VAL A 427 1.50 10.20 16.56
N LEU A 428 2.55 9.44 16.27
CA LEU A 428 2.61 8.02 16.61
C LEU A 428 2.62 7.81 18.12
N PHE A 429 3.27 8.68 18.90
CA PHE A 429 3.29 8.58 20.36
C PHE A 429 1.93 8.87 21.00
N ILE A 430 1.09 9.72 20.44
CA ILE A 430 -0.28 9.94 20.97
C ILE A 430 -1.31 8.97 20.38
N GLY A 431 -0.92 8.23 19.35
CA GLY A 431 -1.79 7.38 18.57
C GLY A 431 -2.33 6.15 19.30
N PRO A 432 -3.57 5.73 19.01
CA PRO A 432 -4.10 4.46 19.47
C PRO A 432 -3.32 3.29 18.84
N GLU A 433 -3.15 2.21 19.58
CA GLU A 433 -2.62 0.94 19.08
C GLU A 433 -3.52 -0.18 19.59
N MET A 434 -3.79 -1.17 18.74
CA MET A 434 -4.54 -2.35 19.13
C MET A 434 -3.82 -3.08 20.27
N SER A 435 -4.56 -3.37 21.33
CA SER A 435 -4.01 -4.02 22.51
C SER A 435 -3.44 -5.41 22.15
N GLN A 436 -2.54 -5.93 23.00
CA GLN A 436 -2.01 -7.28 22.76
C GLN A 436 -3.11 -8.35 22.84
N ALA A 437 -4.09 -8.17 23.71
CA ALA A 437 -5.22 -9.10 23.85
C ALA A 437 -6.08 -9.14 22.58
N GLU A 438 -6.45 -7.99 22.03
CA GLU A 438 -7.21 -7.90 20.77
C GLU A 438 -6.42 -8.50 19.58
N ARG A 439 -5.09 -8.38 19.58
CA ARG A 439 -4.23 -9.01 18.55
C ARG A 439 -4.19 -10.51 18.67
N GLU A 440 -4.11 -11.03 19.89
CA GLU A 440 -4.15 -12.47 20.14
C GLU A 440 -5.52 -13.04 19.74
N GLU A 441 -6.62 -12.36 20.07
CA GLU A 441 -7.98 -12.71 19.65
C GLU A 441 -8.13 -12.72 18.11
N GLU A 442 -7.66 -11.68 17.41
CA GLU A 442 -7.73 -11.64 15.95
C GLU A 442 -6.83 -12.70 15.29
N ALA A 443 -5.66 -12.98 15.87
CA ALA A 443 -4.76 -14.03 15.40
C ALA A 443 -5.39 -15.43 15.60
N GLU A 444 -6.01 -15.69 16.74
CA GLU A 444 -6.74 -16.93 17.03
C GLU A 444 -7.92 -17.10 16.07
N ALA A 445 -8.75 -16.08 15.91
CA ALA A 445 -9.88 -16.11 14.97
C ALA A 445 -9.43 -16.33 13.51
N SER A 446 -8.26 -15.81 13.12
CA SER A 446 -7.67 -16.05 11.79
C SER A 446 -7.18 -17.48 11.63
N LEU A 447 -6.53 -18.05 12.65
CA LEU A 447 -6.04 -19.43 12.63
C LEU A 447 -7.20 -20.43 12.62
N GLU A 448 -8.22 -20.16 13.41
CA GLU A 448 -9.44 -20.96 13.49
C GLU A 448 -10.21 -20.95 12.17
N PHE A 449 -10.32 -19.78 11.52
CA PHE A 449 -10.85 -19.67 10.17
C PHE A 449 -10.08 -20.55 9.17
N GLU A 450 -8.75 -20.54 9.21
CA GLU A 450 -7.94 -21.40 8.33
C GLU A 450 -8.11 -22.90 8.64
N ARG A 451 -8.25 -23.28 9.91
CA ARG A 451 -8.55 -24.67 10.32
C ARG A 451 -9.87 -25.14 9.74
N LEU A 452 -10.94 -24.34 9.86
CA LEU A 452 -12.26 -24.69 9.31
C LEU A 452 -12.22 -24.86 7.79
N ARG A 453 -11.50 -23.98 7.09
CA ARG A 453 -11.32 -24.08 5.63
C ARG A 453 -10.56 -25.35 5.25
N ARG A 454 -9.51 -25.72 5.99
CA ARG A 454 -8.75 -26.97 5.79
C ARG A 454 -9.57 -28.21 6.16
N GLY A 455 -10.49 -28.09 7.11
CA GLY A 455 -11.47 -29.11 7.49
C GLY A 455 -12.62 -29.31 6.50
N GLY A 456 -12.61 -28.61 5.36
CA GLY A 456 -13.57 -28.80 4.26
C GLY A 456 -14.87 -28.00 4.37
N MET A 457 -15.01 -27.11 5.35
CA MET A 457 -16.18 -26.24 5.48
C MET A 457 -16.20 -25.20 4.34
N SER A 458 -17.36 -24.99 3.73
CA SER A 458 -17.47 -24.00 2.65
C SER A 458 -17.45 -22.57 3.20
N LEU A 459 -16.92 -21.60 2.43
CA LEU A 459 -16.86 -20.19 2.85
C LEU A 459 -18.24 -19.59 3.14
N ALA A 460 -19.28 -20.11 2.48
CA ALA A 460 -20.66 -19.71 2.68
C ALA A 460 -21.22 -20.21 4.03
N GLU A 461 -20.89 -21.44 4.42
CA GLU A 461 -21.24 -21.99 5.73
C GLU A 461 -20.59 -21.17 6.85
N VAL A 462 -19.28 -20.92 6.77
CA VAL A 462 -18.56 -20.11 7.77
C VAL A 462 -19.20 -18.72 7.92
N GLY A 463 -19.51 -18.06 6.80
CA GLY A 463 -20.17 -16.75 6.82
C GLY A 463 -21.57 -16.81 7.43
N ALA A 464 -22.36 -17.83 7.10
CA ALA A 464 -23.70 -18.00 7.65
C ALA A 464 -23.69 -18.21 9.18
N LEU A 465 -22.71 -18.97 9.68
CA LEU A 465 -22.54 -19.22 11.11
C LEU A 465 -22.09 -17.96 11.87
N ARG A 466 -21.18 -17.17 11.30
CA ARG A 466 -20.85 -15.83 11.81
C ARG A 466 -22.07 -14.92 11.85
N GLY A 467 -22.86 -14.95 10.78
CA GLY A 467 -24.03 -14.07 10.63
C GLY A 467 -25.10 -14.36 11.67
N ASN A 468 -25.28 -15.64 12.01
CA ASN A 468 -26.26 -16.10 12.97
C ASN A 468 -25.74 -16.12 14.42
N GLY A 469 -24.48 -15.75 14.68
CA GLY A 469 -23.86 -15.81 16.00
C GLY A 469 -23.67 -17.22 16.55
N LYS A 470 -23.69 -18.25 15.68
CA LYS A 470 -23.61 -19.68 16.05
C LYS A 470 -22.26 -20.31 15.78
N LEU A 471 -21.32 -19.54 15.23
CA LEU A 471 -20.00 -20.05 14.89
C LEU A 471 -19.32 -20.68 16.12
N GLU A 472 -19.30 -20.00 17.26
CA GLU A 472 -18.68 -20.51 18.50
C GLU A 472 -19.33 -21.80 19.00
N GLU A 473 -20.65 -21.92 18.90
CA GLU A 473 -21.39 -23.12 19.32
C GLU A 473 -21.06 -24.34 18.43
N GLU A 474 -21.09 -24.15 17.11
CA GLU A 474 -20.80 -25.23 16.15
C GLU A 474 -19.30 -25.60 16.13
N MET A 475 -18.43 -24.64 16.43
CA MET A 475 -16.99 -24.88 16.63
C MET A 475 -16.73 -25.71 17.88
N ALA A 476 -17.36 -25.39 19.01
CA ALA A 476 -17.23 -26.16 20.25
C ALA A 476 -17.77 -27.61 20.10
N GLU A 477 -18.76 -27.82 19.24
CA GLU A 477 -19.27 -29.16 18.92
C GLU A 477 -18.27 -29.97 18.07
N LYS A 478 -17.64 -29.36 17.06
CA LYS A 478 -16.65 -30.04 16.22
C LYS A 478 -15.35 -30.37 16.95
N GLU A 479 -14.84 -29.48 17.80
CA GLU A 479 -13.64 -29.78 18.60
C GLU A 479 -13.89 -30.97 19.53
N ARG A 480 -15.07 -31.05 20.17
CA ARG A 480 -15.44 -32.23 20.97
C ARG A 480 -15.47 -33.51 20.15
N VAL A 481 -16.05 -33.46 18.95
CA VAL A 481 -16.12 -34.64 18.07
C VAL A 481 -14.73 -35.07 17.59
N GLU A 482 -13.82 -34.13 17.35
CA GLU A 482 -12.45 -34.43 16.95
C GLU A 482 -11.63 -34.97 18.13
N ASP A 483 -11.76 -34.40 19.32
CA ASP A 483 -11.16 -34.91 20.55
C ASP A 483 -11.67 -36.32 20.88
N GLU A 484 -12.97 -36.57 20.80
CA GLU A 484 -13.56 -37.90 20.96
C GLU A 484 -13.02 -38.88 19.90
N ARG A 485 -12.79 -38.42 18.67
CA ARG A 485 -12.24 -39.27 17.60
C ARG A 485 -10.77 -39.60 17.81
N VAL A 486 -9.98 -38.65 18.30
CA VAL A 486 -8.57 -38.85 18.67
C VAL A 486 -8.46 -39.78 19.88
N GLU A 487 -9.32 -39.60 20.88
CA GLU A 487 -9.39 -40.46 22.06
C GLU A 487 -9.79 -41.89 21.67
N ASN A 488 -10.82 -42.06 20.86
CA ASN A 488 -11.23 -43.37 20.34
C ASN A 488 -10.13 -44.04 19.50
N ALA A 489 -9.44 -43.28 18.64
CA ALA A 489 -8.32 -43.82 17.86
C ALA A 489 -7.12 -44.21 18.75
N ALA A 490 -6.88 -43.49 19.85
CA ALA A 490 -5.86 -43.84 20.82
C ALA A 490 -6.22 -45.10 21.63
N VAL A 491 -7.51 -45.28 21.96
CA VAL A 491 -8.03 -46.49 22.59
C VAL A 491 -7.91 -47.69 21.65
N GLU A 492 -8.33 -47.58 20.39
CA GLU A 492 -8.19 -48.64 19.38
C GLU A 492 -6.72 -49.01 19.12
N ALA A 493 -5.81 -48.02 19.09
CA ALA A 493 -4.37 -48.26 18.96
C ALA A 493 -3.74 -48.89 20.22
N GLY A 494 -4.32 -48.62 21.40
CA GLY A 494 -3.97 -49.25 22.66
C GLY A 494 -4.42 -50.71 22.73
N GLU A 495 -5.68 -50.99 22.35
CA GLU A 495 -6.24 -52.34 22.29
C GLU A 495 -5.53 -53.20 21.22
N ALA A 496 -5.17 -52.63 20.07
CA ALA A 496 -4.39 -53.32 19.04
C ALA A 496 -2.97 -53.71 19.52
N ARG A 497 -2.39 -52.95 20.47
CA ARG A 497 -1.11 -53.29 21.11
C ARG A 497 -1.24 -54.40 22.15
N GLU A 498 -2.36 -54.47 22.87
CA GLU A 498 -2.62 -55.56 23.83
C GLU A 498 -2.90 -56.89 23.11
N VAL A 499 -3.65 -56.89 22.00
CA VAL A 499 -3.95 -58.10 21.22
C VAL A 499 -2.70 -58.67 20.52
N GLY A 500 -1.71 -57.82 20.20
CA GLY A 500 -0.43 -58.24 19.58
C GLY A 500 0.60 -58.86 20.54
N THR A 501 0.30 -58.97 21.84
CA THR A 501 1.23 -59.52 22.86
C THR A 501 0.74 -60.80 23.53
N ALA A 502 -0.25 -61.48 22.95
CA ALA A 502 -0.59 -62.84 23.36
C ALA A 502 0.50 -63.82 22.86
N PRO A 503 1.24 -64.53 23.74
CA PRO A 503 2.18 -65.56 23.32
C PRO A 503 1.42 -66.81 22.83
N VAL A 504 2.03 -67.49 21.86
CA VAL A 504 1.63 -68.78 21.27
C VAL A 504 1.26 -69.83 22.30
#